data_AF-A0AAD1THM8-F1
#
_entry.id   AF-A0AAD1THM8-F1
#
_cell.length_a   1.000
_cell.length_b   1.000
_cell.length_c   1.000
_cell.angle_alpha   90.00
_cell.angle_beta   90.00
_cell.angle_gamma   90.00
#
_symmetry.space_group_name_H-M   'P 1'
#
loop_
_entity.id
_entity.type
_entity.pdbx_description
1 polymer ?
#
loop_
_entity_poly.entity_id
_entity_poly.type
_entity_poly.pdbx_seq_one_letter_code
_entity_poly.pdbx_strand_id
1 'polypeptide(L)'
;MGFRFIFSVVNKSSFFSIIFSAPQISSFTLYVSLFLILTNIVPVSAYTGHWLPFLYRANGSYEALSGGSTSEGFEDFTGGVTEWYELKKAPADLFTIITKALERGSLMGCSIDITSATDMEAVTFKKLVKGHAYSVTGVKEVNYRGQSTKLIRMRNPWGEVEWTGAWSDSSSEWNNVDPSEKDLRINMEDGEFWMSFQDFLREYSRLEICNLTPDALKARRFRKWSTTLYNGSWRKGSTAGGCRNYPATFWVNPQFKIKLDEEDDDDDYGSEKGCTFLLALMQKNRRKEKRFGKDMETIGFAVYQVVSVPPQYEGKPAVHLNRDFFLSNSSRARSEQFINLREVSTRHKLPPGEYIVVPSTFEPNVESDFVLRFFSENKHGAVEMDDEIKANLPTEEQLSEDQIDDAFKNLFKQLAGADLEISVTELQSILNRIISKHKDLRTKGFSLESCRSMVNLMDKDGNGKLGLTEFNVLWNKIKSYLTIFRQFDMDKSGSMSAYEMRMAVEFAGFKLNNGLHQLLVTRYAEPDLAIDFDNFTCCLIRLETMFRFFQNMDSDKDGVINFNLFTWLQMTMFA
;
A
#
# COMPACT_ATOMS: atom_id res chain seq x y z
N MET A 1 34.89 9.74 10.36
CA MET A 1 34.44 10.15 9.00
C MET A 1 33.12 10.90 9.16
N GLY A 2 33.18 12.22 9.19
CA GLY A 2 31.99 13.06 9.30
C GLY A 2 31.45 13.36 7.91
N PHE A 3 30.19 12.98 7.65
CA PHE A 3 29.49 13.38 6.43
C PHE A 3 29.17 14.87 6.51
N ARG A 4 29.58 15.65 5.51
CA ARG A 4 29.21 17.07 5.37
C ARG A 4 28.22 17.19 4.21
N PHE A 5 27.01 17.65 4.51
CA PHE A 5 25.97 17.93 3.51
C PHE A 5 26.17 19.35 2.96
N ILE A 6 26.42 19.46 1.66
CA ILE A 6 26.49 20.74 0.95
C ILE A 6 25.29 20.78 0.00
N PHE A 7 24.40 21.75 0.24
CA PHE A 7 23.32 22.12 -0.66
C PHE A 7 23.90 23.12 -1.67
N SER A 8 23.72 22.88 -2.97
CA SER A 8 24.18 23.80 -4.02
C SER A 8 23.08 23.97 -5.06
N VAL A 9 22.80 25.23 -5.42
CA VAL A 9 21.90 25.62 -6.51
C VAL A 9 22.73 25.73 -7.79
N VAL A 10 22.35 25.00 -8.85
CA VAL A 10 22.94 25.18 -10.18
C VAL A 10 21.84 25.58 -11.16
N ASN A 11 21.82 26.88 -11.49
CA ASN A 11 21.10 27.58 -12.57
C ASN A 11 19.56 27.41 -12.71
N LYS A 12 18.84 28.53 -12.52
CA LYS A 12 17.54 28.98 -13.09
C LYS A 12 16.39 27.97 -13.25
N SER A 13 16.49 26.79 -12.68
CA SER A 13 15.47 25.77 -12.59
C SER A 13 15.73 25.07 -11.28
N SER A 14 14.86 25.26 -10.29
CA SER A 14 15.05 24.84 -8.91
C SER A 14 15.24 23.32 -8.80
N PHE A 15 16.48 22.86 -8.91
CA PHE A 15 16.89 21.47 -8.66
C PHE A 15 17.74 21.40 -7.39
N PHE A 16 17.31 20.57 -6.45
CA PHE A 16 18.03 20.27 -5.21
C PHE A 16 19.11 19.21 -5.46
N SER A 17 20.35 19.48 -5.05
CA SER A 17 21.47 18.52 -5.11
C SER A 17 22.05 18.28 -3.71
N ILE A 18 22.24 17.01 -3.34
CA ILE A 18 22.99 16.59 -2.15
C ILE A 18 24.36 16.09 -2.62
N ILE A 19 25.45 16.73 -2.20
CA ILE A 19 26.83 16.34 -2.57
C ILE A 19 27.39 15.36 -1.52
N PHE A 20 27.76 14.15 -1.94
CA PHE A 20 28.59 13.23 -1.17
C PHE A 20 30.02 13.26 -1.71
N SER A 21 31.01 13.60 -0.89
CA SER A 21 32.43 13.50 -1.28
C SER A 21 33.06 12.20 -0.77
N ALA A 22 33.71 11.46 -1.67
CA ALA A 22 34.63 10.38 -1.35
C ALA A 22 36.03 10.72 -1.89
N PRO A 23 37.14 10.30 -1.24
CA PRO A 23 38.49 10.61 -1.71
C PRO A 23 38.81 9.82 -2.99
N GLN A 24 39.42 10.47 -3.98
CA GLN A 24 39.86 9.83 -5.22
C GLN A 24 40.94 8.78 -4.93
N ILE A 25 40.66 7.52 -5.30
CA ILE A 25 41.67 6.46 -5.39
C ILE A 25 41.50 5.73 -6.73
N SER A 26 42.47 5.94 -7.62
CA SER A 26 42.75 5.23 -8.88
C SER A 26 41.86 5.50 -10.11
N SER A 27 42.52 5.48 -11.27
CA SER A 27 42.14 6.00 -12.59
C SER A 27 41.10 5.17 -13.38
N PHE A 28 40.40 4.25 -12.73
CA PHE A 28 39.20 3.59 -13.27
C PHE A 28 38.16 3.47 -12.15
N THR A 29 37.26 4.44 -12.05
CA THR A 29 36.21 4.42 -11.02
C THR A 29 34.85 4.19 -11.67
N LEU A 30 34.32 2.98 -11.55
CA LEU A 30 32.90 2.72 -11.75
C LEU A 30 32.16 3.25 -10.52
N TYR A 31 31.31 4.27 -10.71
CA TYR A 31 30.47 4.79 -9.63
C TYR A 31 29.12 4.06 -9.67
N VAL A 32 28.83 3.26 -8.64
CA VAL A 32 27.50 2.67 -8.43
C VAL A 32 26.76 3.54 -7.44
N SER A 33 25.65 4.11 -7.87
CA SER A 33 24.76 4.90 -7.00
C SER A 33 23.49 4.12 -6.75
N LEU A 34 23.01 4.16 -5.51
CA LEU A 34 21.80 3.49 -5.07
C LEU A 34 20.70 4.55 -4.97
N PHE A 35 19.69 4.45 -5.82
CA PHE A 35 18.46 5.23 -5.70
C PHE A 35 17.36 4.35 -5.15
N LEU A 36 16.56 4.88 -4.23
CA LEU A 36 15.42 4.17 -3.67
C LEU A 36 14.17 4.56 -4.44
N ILE A 37 13.93 3.87 -5.56
CA ILE A 37 12.73 4.09 -6.37
C ILE A 37 11.68 3.12 -5.87
N LEU A 38 10.59 3.65 -5.30
CA LEU A 38 9.42 2.85 -4.93
C LEU A 38 9.79 1.63 -4.08
N THR A 39 10.56 1.87 -3.01
CA THR A 39 10.99 0.89 -1.99
C THR A 39 12.02 -0.14 -2.42
N ASN A 40 12.50 -0.10 -3.67
CA ASN A 40 13.61 -0.93 -4.12
C ASN A 40 14.88 -0.10 -4.28
N ILE A 41 15.98 -0.62 -3.73
CA ILE A 41 17.31 -0.10 -4.02
C ILE A 41 17.66 -0.55 -5.45
N VAL A 42 17.66 0.39 -6.38
CA VAL A 42 18.06 0.11 -7.76
C VAL A 42 19.54 0.50 -7.91
N PRO A 43 20.46 -0.46 -8.10
CA PRO A 43 21.85 -0.14 -8.41
C PRO A 43 21.94 0.35 -9.86
N VAL A 44 22.48 1.55 -10.04
CA VAL A 44 22.73 2.12 -11.37
C VAL A 44 24.21 2.44 -11.50
N SER A 45 24.87 1.85 -12.50
CA SER A 45 26.30 2.02 -12.76
C SER A 45 26.58 3.17 -13.72
N ALA A 46 27.57 4.01 -13.41
CA ALA A 46 28.03 5.11 -14.28
C ALA A 46 29.56 5.17 -14.42
N TYR A 47 30.02 5.68 -15.57
CA TYR A 47 31.43 5.75 -15.98
C TYR A 47 32.08 7.13 -15.85
N THR A 48 31.34 8.21 -15.55
CA THR A 48 31.90 9.57 -15.46
C THR A 48 31.16 10.40 -14.40
N GLY A 49 31.90 11.04 -13.49
CA GLY A 49 31.39 11.67 -12.25
C GLY A 49 30.55 12.96 -12.39
N HIS A 50 29.62 13.01 -13.34
CA HIS A 50 28.67 14.12 -13.50
C HIS A 50 27.26 13.66 -13.11
N TRP A 51 26.71 14.19 -12.01
CA TRP A 51 25.54 13.61 -11.32
C TRP A 51 24.15 14.00 -11.87
N LEU A 52 24.04 15.11 -12.62
CA LEU A 52 22.77 15.62 -13.15
C LEU A 52 22.09 14.76 -14.24
N PRO A 53 22.81 14.10 -15.17
CA PRO A 53 22.21 13.23 -16.18
C PRO A 53 21.60 11.92 -15.62
N PHE A 54 21.64 11.65 -14.31
CA PHE A 54 21.18 10.40 -13.69
C PHE A 54 19.72 10.42 -13.21
N LEU A 55 19.24 11.55 -12.66
CA LEU A 55 17.81 11.78 -12.37
C LEU A 55 16.93 11.66 -13.63
N TYR A 56 17.51 12.07 -14.77
CA TYR A 56 16.96 11.96 -16.12
C TYR A 56 16.64 10.52 -16.54
N ARG A 57 17.52 9.56 -16.25
CA ARG A 57 17.39 8.19 -16.76
C ARG A 57 16.39 7.35 -15.96
N ALA A 58 16.17 7.69 -14.68
CA ALA A 58 15.23 7.01 -13.81
C ALA A 58 13.76 7.40 -14.05
N ASN A 59 13.49 8.65 -14.43
CA ASN A 59 12.14 9.20 -14.59
C ASN A 59 11.69 9.39 -16.05
N GLY A 60 12.57 9.14 -17.03
CA GLY A 60 12.23 9.07 -18.47
C GLY A 60 12.51 10.36 -19.25
N SER A 61 12.29 11.55 -18.68
CA SER A 61 12.64 12.84 -19.30
C SER A 61 12.87 13.95 -18.26
N TYR A 62 13.51 15.06 -18.66
CA TYR A 62 13.64 16.26 -17.81
C TYR A 62 12.30 16.97 -17.59
N GLU A 63 11.39 16.90 -18.56
CA GLU A 63 10.05 17.46 -18.45
C GLU A 63 9.21 16.74 -17.39
N ALA A 64 9.42 15.43 -17.20
CA ALA A 64 8.76 14.64 -16.16
C ALA A 64 9.19 14.99 -14.72
N LEU A 65 10.26 15.78 -14.55
CA LEU A 65 10.73 16.31 -13.26
C LEU A 65 10.20 17.73 -12.99
N SER A 66 9.60 18.39 -14.00
CA SER A 66 8.99 19.71 -13.83
C SER A 66 7.74 19.60 -12.96
N GLY A 67 7.67 20.39 -11.88
CA GLY A 67 6.53 20.43 -10.96
C GLY A 67 6.58 19.44 -9.78
N GLY A 68 7.74 18.85 -9.47
CA GLY A 68 7.91 18.01 -8.28
C GLY A 68 8.02 18.82 -6.97
N SER A 69 7.62 18.25 -5.84
CA SER A 69 7.76 18.88 -4.52
C SER A 69 9.11 18.54 -3.86
N THR A 70 9.56 19.37 -2.91
CA THR A 70 10.75 19.08 -2.10
C THR A 70 10.60 17.76 -1.34
N SER A 71 9.37 17.43 -0.92
CA SER A 71 9.02 16.20 -0.23
C SER A 71 9.26 14.95 -1.08
N GLU A 72 8.88 14.97 -2.37
CA GLU A 72 9.18 13.87 -3.29
C GLU A 72 10.69 13.68 -3.47
N GLY A 73 11.45 14.78 -3.51
CA GLY A 73 12.91 14.73 -3.56
C GLY A 73 13.50 14.08 -2.30
N PHE A 74 13.01 14.45 -1.11
CA PHE A 74 13.43 13.83 0.15
C PHE A 74 13.17 12.33 0.16
N GLU A 75 12.00 11.88 -0.28
CA GLU A 75 11.66 10.46 -0.33
C GLU A 75 12.56 9.68 -1.29
N ASP A 76 12.77 10.20 -2.50
CA ASP A 76 13.56 9.51 -3.52
C ASP A 76 15.05 9.41 -3.15
N PHE A 77 15.59 10.39 -2.41
CA PHE A 77 16.99 10.39 -1.98
C PHE A 77 17.26 9.66 -0.67
N THR A 78 16.26 9.58 0.22
CA THR A 78 16.47 9.04 1.57
C THR A 78 15.73 7.73 1.83
N GLY A 79 14.69 7.43 1.06
CA GLY A 79 13.73 6.37 1.35
C GLY A 79 12.88 6.61 2.60
N GLY A 80 12.97 7.80 3.20
CA GLY A 80 12.18 8.22 4.35
C GLY A 80 10.72 8.47 4.01
N VAL A 81 9.93 8.79 5.03
CA VAL A 81 8.55 9.29 4.90
C VAL A 81 8.55 10.77 5.16
N THR A 82 7.84 11.53 4.33
CA THR A 82 7.68 12.97 4.55
C THR A 82 6.38 13.27 5.26
N GLU A 83 6.39 14.25 6.15
CA GLU A 83 5.20 14.91 6.72
C GLU A 83 5.38 16.42 6.57
N TRP A 84 4.28 17.16 6.46
CA TRP A 84 4.34 18.61 6.30
C TRP A 84 3.33 19.32 7.20
N TYR A 85 3.66 20.56 7.56
CA TYR A 85 2.87 21.40 8.46
C TYR A 85 2.68 22.79 7.85
N GLU A 86 1.43 23.25 7.79
CA GLU A 86 1.11 24.65 7.52
C GLU A 86 1.35 25.46 8.81
N LEU A 87 2.37 26.32 8.82
CA LEU A 87 2.83 26.98 10.04
C LEU A 87 1.81 27.97 10.62
N LYS A 88 0.92 28.51 9.78
CA LYS A 88 -0.22 29.35 10.21
C LYS A 88 -1.26 28.58 11.01
N LYS A 89 -1.32 27.25 10.86
CA LYS A 89 -2.20 26.34 11.58
C LYS A 89 -1.39 25.26 12.33
N ALA A 90 -0.19 25.62 12.75
CA ALA A 90 0.71 24.70 13.44
C ALA A 90 0.05 24.13 14.72
N PRO A 91 0.24 22.82 14.99
CA PRO A 91 -0.22 22.24 16.24
C PRO A 91 0.62 22.76 17.42
N ALA A 92 0.03 22.78 18.62
CA ALA A 92 0.67 23.38 19.81
C ALA A 92 1.98 22.66 20.22
N ASP A 93 2.09 21.39 19.89
CA ASP A 93 3.24 20.52 20.16
C ASP A 93 4.27 20.51 19.02
N LEU A 94 4.14 21.38 17.99
CA LEU A 94 5.06 21.40 16.83
C LEU A 94 6.54 21.53 17.23
N PHE A 95 6.85 22.32 18.27
CA PHE A 95 8.23 22.45 18.76
C PHE A 95 8.77 21.10 19.27
N THR A 96 7.95 20.33 19.97
CA THR A 96 8.29 18.98 20.45
C THR A 96 8.48 18.02 19.29
N ILE A 97 7.61 18.09 18.26
CA ILE A 97 7.73 17.30 17.03
C ILE A 97 9.08 17.56 16.35
N ILE A 98 9.45 18.83 16.16
CA ILE A 98 10.75 19.22 15.55
C ILE A 98 11.93 18.71 16.39
N THR A 99 11.82 18.83 17.73
CA THR A 99 12.87 18.35 18.65
C THR A 99 13.08 16.85 18.51
N LYS A 100 12.00 16.05 18.58
CA LYS A 100 12.05 14.60 18.40
C LYS A 100 12.57 14.22 17.00
N ALA A 101 12.19 14.96 15.97
CA ALA A 101 12.67 14.76 14.60
C ALA A 101 14.21 14.96 14.50
N LEU A 102 14.76 16.01 15.12
CA LEU A 102 16.22 16.24 15.17
C LEU A 102 16.98 15.16 15.94
N GLU A 103 16.45 14.72 17.08
CA GLU A 103 17.02 13.64 17.88
C GLU A 103 17.03 12.29 17.16
N ARG A 104 16.10 12.13 16.20
CA ARG A 104 16.00 10.97 15.32
C ARG A 104 16.75 11.16 14.00
N GLY A 105 17.42 12.30 13.79
CA GLY A 105 18.21 12.57 12.59
C GLY A 105 17.36 12.83 11.33
N SER A 106 16.07 13.14 11.48
CA SER A 106 15.19 13.52 10.38
C SER A 106 15.71 14.77 9.67
N LEU A 107 15.52 14.83 8.35
CA LEU A 107 15.84 16.02 7.56
C LEU A 107 14.64 16.95 7.55
N MET A 108 14.86 18.25 7.63
CA MET A 108 13.77 19.22 7.68
C MET A 108 14.05 20.41 6.79
N GLY A 109 13.04 20.75 6.00
CA GLY A 109 13.03 21.93 5.13
C GLY A 109 11.87 22.84 5.49
N CYS A 110 12.02 24.14 5.30
CA CYS A 110 10.89 25.06 5.38
C CYS A 110 10.97 26.13 4.31
N SER A 111 9.85 26.76 4.01
CA SER A 111 9.74 27.74 2.94
C SER A 111 8.73 28.83 3.26
N ILE A 112 8.86 29.93 2.54
CA ILE A 112 7.94 31.07 2.60
C ILE A 112 7.18 31.11 1.28
N ASP A 113 5.85 31.05 1.34
CA ASP A 113 5.00 31.06 0.16
C ASP A 113 5.11 32.41 -0.58
N ILE A 114 5.07 32.36 -1.90
CA ILE A 114 5.04 33.56 -2.76
C ILE A 114 3.61 33.92 -3.12
N THR A 115 3.32 35.22 -3.17
CA THR A 115 2.00 35.76 -3.56
C THR A 115 1.87 36.00 -5.06
N SER A 116 3.00 36.23 -5.74
CA SER A 116 3.11 36.45 -7.18
C SER A 116 4.37 35.78 -7.71
N ALA A 117 4.40 35.40 -8.99
CA ALA A 117 5.61 34.90 -9.65
C ALA A 117 6.77 35.92 -9.62
N THR A 118 6.47 37.21 -9.47
CA THR A 118 7.48 38.28 -9.28
C THR A 118 8.14 38.27 -7.90
N ASP A 119 7.56 37.57 -6.94
CA ASP A 119 8.07 37.48 -5.56
C ASP A 119 9.00 36.27 -5.38
N MET A 120 9.26 35.50 -6.44
CA MET A 120 10.19 34.37 -6.41
C MET A 120 11.60 34.89 -6.13
N GLU A 121 12.25 34.33 -5.10
CA GLU A 121 13.55 34.76 -4.59
C GLU A 121 13.61 36.22 -4.09
N ALA A 122 12.45 36.83 -3.83
CA ALA A 122 12.40 38.19 -3.28
C ALA A 122 12.90 38.20 -1.82
N VAL A 123 13.85 39.09 -1.53
CA VAL A 123 14.40 39.28 -0.19
C VAL A 123 13.50 40.24 0.60
N THR A 124 13.04 39.80 1.77
CA THR A 124 12.26 40.61 2.71
C THR A 124 13.13 41.65 3.42
N PHE A 125 12.50 42.62 4.08
CA PHE A 125 13.22 43.62 4.88
C PHE A 125 14.06 43.01 6.02
N LYS A 126 13.70 41.82 6.52
CA LYS A 126 14.44 41.07 7.52
C LYS A 126 15.46 40.08 6.93
N LYS A 127 15.80 40.25 5.65
CA LYS A 127 16.73 39.42 4.86
C LYS A 127 16.32 37.95 4.70
N LEU A 128 15.05 37.59 4.89
CA LEU A 128 14.55 36.27 4.49
C LEU A 128 14.15 36.25 3.02
N VAL A 129 14.48 35.18 2.30
CA VAL A 129 14.19 34.97 0.88
C VAL A 129 12.87 34.21 0.69
N LYS A 130 11.93 34.75 -0.10
CA LYS A 130 10.66 34.09 -0.41
C LYS A 130 10.77 33.09 -1.56
N GLY A 131 9.92 32.05 -1.56
CA GLY A 131 9.94 31.01 -2.59
C GLY A 131 11.21 30.16 -2.60
N HIS A 132 11.98 30.22 -1.51
CA HIS A 132 13.26 29.55 -1.32
C HIS A 132 13.18 28.57 -0.15
N ALA A 133 13.95 27.49 -0.24
CA ALA A 133 13.97 26.46 0.79
C ALA A 133 15.12 26.70 1.78
N TYR A 134 14.78 26.64 3.06
CA TYR A 134 15.71 26.69 4.19
C TYR A 134 15.76 25.33 4.86
N SER A 135 16.87 25.00 5.52
CA SER A 135 16.98 23.79 6.34
C SER A 135 16.83 24.12 7.82
N VAL A 136 16.06 23.33 8.56
CA VAL A 136 16.03 23.40 10.03
C VAL A 136 17.17 22.52 10.57
N THR A 137 18.12 23.12 11.30
CA THR A 137 19.34 22.43 11.73
C THR A 137 19.47 22.28 13.25
N GLY A 138 18.55 22.85 14.01
CA GLY A 138 18.58 22.76 15.47
C GLY A 138 17.38 23.41 16.13
N VAL A 139 17.09 22.98 17.36
CA VAL A 139 16.16 23.65 18.29
C VAL A 139 16.78 23.64 19.67
N LYS A 140 16.49 24.67 20.45
CA LYS A 140 16.97 24.78 21.82
C LYS A 140 16.01 25.65 22.62
N GLU A 141 15.80 25.26 23.88
CA GLU A 141 15.12 26.09 24.85
C GLU A 141 16.18 26.72 25.75
N VAL A 142 16.18 28.05 25.85
CA VAL A 142 17.15 28.84 26.60
C VAL A 142 16.44 29.67 27.65
N ASN A 143 17.10 29.91 28.78
CA ASN A 143 16.58 30.84 29.78
C ASN A 143 16.99 32.28 29.41
N TYR A 144 16.03 33.08 28.98
CA TYR A 144 16.22 34.49 28.69
C TYR A 144 15.47 35.34 29.71
N ARG A 145 16.22 36.07 30.56
CA ARG A 145 15.67 36.96 31.60
C ARG A 145 14.66 36.28 32.55
N GLY A 146 14.93 35.03 32.92
CA GLY A 146 14.05 34.24 33.81
C GLY A 146 12.85 33.62 33.12
N GLN A 147 12.74 33.74 31.79
CA GLN A 147 11.69 33.11 30.99
C GLN A 147 12.30 32.08 30.04
N SER A 148 11.65 30.91 30.00
CA SER A 148 12.01 29.85 29.05
C SER A 148 11.62 30.30 27.63
N THR A 149 12.61 30.43 26.75
CA THR A 149 12.43 30.90 25.38
C THR A 149 12.84 29.82 24.39
N LYS A 150 11.92 29.48 23.49
CA LYS A 150 12.12 28.46 22.44
C LYS A 150 12.77 29.08 21.21
N LEU A 151 13.94 28.57 20.84
CA LEU A 151 14.72 29.00 19.68
C LEU A 151 14.80 27.89 18.65
N ILE A 152 14.83 28.28 17.38
CA ILE A 152 15.03 27.40 16.23
C ILE A 152 16.18 27.92 15.39
N ARG A 153 17.03 26.99 14.93
CA ARG A 153 18.18 27.27 14.09
C ARG A 153 17.88 26.89 12.66
N MET A 154 18.09 27.84 11.77
CA MET A 154 17.78 27.79 10.36
C MET A 154 19.06 27.96 9.54
N ARG A 155 19.12 27.33 8.38
CA ARG A 155 20.23 27.50 7.44
C ARG A 155 19.74 27.83 6.04
N ASN A 156 20.22 28.93 5.49
CA ASN A 156 20.12 29.27 4.09
C ASN A 156 21.15 28.46 3.27
N PRO A 157 20.72 27.61 2.32
CA PRO A 157 21.63 26.88 1.43
C PRO A 157 22.64 27.72 0.64
N TRP A 158 22.35 29.01 0.40
CA TRP A 158 23.29 29.90 -0.30
C TRP A 158 24.55 30.18 0.52
N GLY A 159 24.52 29.96 1.83
CA GLY A 159 25.65 30.21 2.72
C GLY A 159 25.91 31.70 2.98
N GLU A 160 24.95 32.55 2.62
CA GLU A 160 24.96 34.00 2.78
C GLU A 160 23.52 34.50 2.95
N VAL A 161 23.35 35.75 3.39
CA VAL A 161 22.04 36.39 3.59
C VAL A 161 21.27 35.77 4.76
N GLU A 162 21.52 36.34 5.94
CA GLU A 162 20.99 35.87 7.22
C GLU A 162 19.94 36.80 7.84
N TRP A 163 19.11 36.22 8.71
CA TRP A 163 18.10 36.90 9.51
C TRP A 163 18.67 38.08 10.30
N THR A 164 18.00 39.23 10.27
CA THR A 164 18.42 40.44 10.99
C THR A 164 17.56 40.79 12.21
N GLY A 165 16.60 39.93 12.57
CA GLY A 165 15.72 40.16 13.72
C GLY A 165 16.32 39.68 15.05
N ALA A 166 15.44 39.48 16.04
CA ALA A 166 15.81 38.95 17.35
C ALA A 166 16.48 37.58 17.20
N TRP A 167 17.51 37.34 18.02
CA TRP A 167 18.34 36.12 18.02
C TRP A 167 19.26 35.93 16.80
N SER A 168 19.31 36.90 15.88
CA SER A 168 20.35 36.93 14.85
C SER A 168 21.77 36.94 15.44
N ASP A 169 22.76 36.68 14.60
CA ASP A 169 24.17 36.62 14.97
C ASP A 169 24.70 37.89 15.62
N SER A 170 24.10 39.04 15.34
CA SER A 170 24.48 40.34 15.90
C SER A 170 23.50 40.85 16.98
N SER A 171 22.48 40.06 17.32
CA SER A 171 21.40 40.41 18.24
C SER A 171 21.89 40.61 19.68
N SER A 172 21.36 41.66 20.33
CA SER A 172 21.66 42.02 21.72
C SER A 172 21.09 41.03 22.74
N GLU A 173 20.11 40.23 22.33
CA GLU A 173 19.36 39.28 23.13
C GLU A 173 20.29 38.20 23.72
N TRP A 174 21.30 37.79 22.94
CA TRP A 174 22.37 36.89 23.39
C TRP A 174 23.15 37.36 24.62
N ASN A 175 23.16 38.68 24.92
CA ASN A 175 23.87 39.21 26.08
C ASN A 175 23.25 38.76 27.41
N ASN A 176 21.94 38.45 27.41
CA ASN A 176 21.19 38.10 28.61
C ASN A 176 20.86 36.60 28.72
N VAL A 177 21.55 35.76 27.93
CA VAL A 177 21.50 34.29 28.04
C VAL A 177 22.64 33.82 28.94
N ASP A 178 22.45 32.68 29.59
CA ASP A 178 23.46 32.03 30.42
C ASP A 178 24.79 31.87 29.64
N PRO A 179 25.95 32.20 30.24
CA PRO A 179 27.25 32.05 29.60
C PRO A 179 27.53 30.65 29.04
N SER A 180 27.00 29.59 29.65
CA SER A 180 27.16 28.21 29.18
C SER A 180 26.39 27.91 27.88
N GLU A 181 25.40 28.73 27.54
CA GLU A 181 24.59 28.60 26.32
C GLU A 181 25.01 29.62 25.25
N LYS A 182 26.00 30.49 25.52
CA LYS A 182 26.50 31.46 24.53
C LYS A 182 27.24 30.80 23.37
N ASP A 183 27.75 29.59 23.56
CA ASP A 183 28.41 28.80 22.50
C ASP A 183 27.41 28.34 21.41
N LEU A 184 26.10 28.49 21.63
CA LEU A 184 25.08 28.28 20.60
C LEU A 184 25.16 29.32 19.48
N ARG A 185 25.68 30.51 19.79
CA ARG A 185 25.86 31.61 18.85
C ARG A 185 27.22 31.47 18.17
N ILE A 186 27.20 31.18 16.86
CA ILE A 186 28.39 31.23 16.00
C ILE A 186 28.22 32.48 15.15
N ASN A 187 28.95 33.55 15.46
CA ASN A 187 28.87 34.80 14.69
C ASN A 187 29.70 34.68 13.40
N MET A 188 29.08 34.14 12.35
CA MET A 188 29.75 33.88 11.08
C MET A 188 28.73 33.95 9.95
N GLU A 189 29.03 34.66 8.86
CA GLU A 189 28.17 34.67 7.68
C GLU A 189 28.34 33.34 6.92
N ASP A 190 27.60 32.31 7.34
CA ASP A 190 27.58 30.98 6.74
C ASP A 190 26.16 30.52 6.34
N GLY A 191 25.22 31.45 6.42
CA GLY A 191 23.79 31.27 6.15
C GLY A 191 23.04 30.63 7.31
N GLU A 192 23.69 30.23 8.41
CA GLU A 192 23.06 29.66 9.59
C GLU A 192 22.74 30.73 10.63
N PHE A 193 21.51 30.77 11.13
CA PHE A 193 21.10 31.75 12.13
C PHE A 193 20.06 31.16 13.08
N TRP A 194 19.95 31.76 14.27
CA TRP A 194 18.87 31.47 15.21
C TRP A 194 17.74 32.50 15.09
N MET A 195 16.53 32.07 15.37
CA MET A 195 15.37 32.94 15.55
C MET A 195 14.46 32.40 16.64
N SER A 196 13.57 33.26 17.16
CA SER A 196 12.54 32.79 18.08
C SER A 196 11.55 31.87 17.36
N PHE A 197 11.05 30.85 18.06
CA PHE A 197 10.04 29.96 17.46
C PHE A 197 8.77 30.71 17.06
N GLN A 198 8.43 31.78 17.78
CA GLN A 198 7.29 32.65 17.47
C GLN A 198 7.49 33.41 16.15
N ASP A 199 8.70 33.89 15.88
CA ASP A 199 9.03 34.53 14.60
C ASP A 199 9.03 33.51 13.46
N PHE A 200 9.55 32.30 13.71
CA PHE A 200 9.48 31.22 12.73
C PHE A 200 8.04 30.93 12.27
N LEU A 201 7.10 30.77 13.20
CA LEU A 201 5.68 30.56 12.88
C LEU A 201 5.03 31.74 12.12
N ARG A 202 5.56 32.95 12.29
CA ARG A 202 5.02 34.17 11.67
C ARG A 202 5.56 34.40 10.26
N GLU A 203 6.87 34.19 10.07
CA GLU A 203 7.57 34.52 8.83
C GLU A 203 7.53 33.37 7.82
N TYR A 204 7.58 32.12 8.27
CA TYR A 204 7.56 30.94 7.41
C TYR A 204 6.13 30.43 7.18
N SER A 205 5.92 29.77 6.04
CA SER A 205 4.60 29.27 5.63
C SER A 205 4.46 27.77 5.81
N ARG A 206 5.49 26.99 5.44
CA ARG A 206 5.46 25.53 5.47
C ARG A 206 6.72 24.96 6.08
N LEU A 207 6.56 23.86 6.82
CA LEU A 207 7.63 23.00 7.29
C LEU A 207 7.40 21.60 6.73
N GLU A 208 8.46 20.99 6.21
CA GLU A 208 8.49 19.62 5.71
C GLU A 208 9.53 18.84 6.51
N ILE A 209 9.15 17.68 7.04
CA ILE A 209 10.00 16.79 7.83
C ILE A 209 10.09 15.45 7.10
N CYS A 210 11.30 15.02 6.77
CA CYS A 210 11.58 13.69 6.23
C CYS A 210 12.15 12.79 7.33
N ASN A 211 11.31 11.87 7.80
CA ASN A 211 11.66 10.86 8.79
C ASN A 211 12.38 9.70 8.12
N LEU A 212 13.61 9.46 8.55
CA LEU A 212 14.51 8.48 7.94
C LEU A 212 14.26 7.07 8.48
N THR A 213 14.47 6.07 7.63
CA THR A 213 14.44 4.66 8.03
C THR A 213 15.68 4.32 8.89
N PRO A 214 15.59 3.30 9.75
CA PRO A 214 16.71 2.80 10.56
C PRO A 214 18.00 2.50 9.79
N ASP A 215 17.88 2.17 8.50
CA ASP A 215 18.97 1.79 7.60
C ASP A 215 19.74 3.00 7.08
N ALA A 216 19.07 4.14 6.89
CA ALA A 216 19.71 5.41 6.53
C ALA A 216 20.58 5.95 7.69
N LEU A 217 20.25 5.59 8.93
CA LEU A 217 20.94 6.02 10.15
C LEU A 217 21.77 4.87 10.75
N LYS A 218 22.92 4.57 10.14
CA LYS A 218 23.90 3.60 10.72
C LYS A 218 24.62 4.13 11.96
N ALA A 219 24.54 5.42 12.25
CA ALA A 219 25.18 6.03 13.42
C ALA A 219 24.36 5.74 14.70
N ARG A 220 25.02 5.21 15.74
CA ARG A 220 24.44 4.93 17.08
C ARG A 220 23.92 6.18 17.84
N ARG A 221 24.05 7.37 17.26
CA ARG A 221 23.78 8.65 17.94
C ARG A 221 22.29 9.02 18.00
N PHE A 222 21.47 8.48 17.10
CA PHE A 222 20.07 8.89 16.95
C PHE A 222 19.10 7.81 17.44
N ARG A 223 17.98 8.24 18.05
CA ARG A 223 16.84 7.34 18.31
C ARG A 223 16.28 6.87 16.96
N LYS A 224 15.89 5.61 16.84
CA LYS A 224 15.42 5.02 15.56
C LYS A 224 13.90 4.89 15.54
N TRP A 225 13.31 5.10 14.37
CA TRP A 225 11.92 4.73 14.11
C TRP A 225 11.77 3.21 14.01
N SER A 226 10.70 2.64 14.52
CA SER A 226 10.29 1.28 14.15
C SER A 226 9.52 1.38 12.84
N THR A 227 9.97 0.70 11.78
CA THR A 227 9.38 0.80 10.44
C THR A 227 8.89 -0.55 9.96
N THR A 228 7.64 -0.59 9.49
CA THR A 228 7.06 -1.75 8.80
C THR A 228 6.50 -1.31 7.45
N LEU A 229 6.65 -2.14 6.43
CA LEU A 229 6.30 -1.82 5.05
C LEU A 229 5.47 -2.94 4.43
N TYR A 230 4.36 -2.55 3.80
CA TYR A 230 3.47 -3.44 3.08
C TYR A 230 3.33 -2.99 1.63
N ASN A 231 3.36 -3.95 0.72
CA ASN A 231 3.04 -3.73 -0.68
C ASN A 231 1.62 -4.18 -0.91
N GLY A 232 0.83 -3.39 -1.62
CA GLY A 232 -0.53 -3.76 -1.97
C GLY A 232 -0.91 -3.30 -3.37
N SER A 233 -2.06 -3.75 -3.81
CA SER A 233 -2.63 -3.41 -5.11
C SER A 233 -4.13 -3.22 -5.00
N TRP A 234 -4.62 -2.19 -5.68
CA TRP A 234 -6.02 -2.06 -6.04
C TRP A 234 -6.18 -2.55 -7.48
N ARG A 235 -7.02 -3.56 -7.66
CA ARG A 235 -7.37 -4.15 -8.96
C ARG A 235 -8.86 -4.04 -9.19
N LYS A 236 -9.24 -3.68 -10.41
CA LYS A 236 -10.62 -3.42 -10.78
C LYS A 236 -11.44 -4.68 -10.59
N GLY A 237 -12.62 -4.56 -9.97
CA GLY A 237 -13.43 -5.71 -9.63
C GLY A 237 -12.69 -6.71 -8.75
N SER A 238 -11.97 -6.31 -7.72
CA SER A 238 -11.57 -7.27 -6.66
C SER A 238 -11.24 -6.50 -5.40
N THR A 239 -10.18 -5.71 -5.45
CA THR A 239 -9.57 -5.00 -4.32
C THR A 239 -9.70 -3.49 -4.44
N ALA A 240 -10.12 -2.96 -5.60
CA ALA A 240 -10.36 -1.54 -5.82
C ALA A 240 -11.74 -1.10 -5.28
N GLY A 241 -11.90 -1.11 -3.95
CA GLY A 241 -13.17 -0.88 -3.28
C GLY A 241 -13.62 0.58 -3.16
N GLY A 242 -12.72 1.54 -3.40
CA GLY A 242 -12.99 2.97 -3.18
C GLY A 242 -13.05 3.34 -1.71
N CYS A 243 -13.34 4.61 -1.39
CA CYS A 243 -13.36 5.13 -0.01
C CYS A 243 -14.66 4.79 0.75
N ARG A 244 -14.74 5.21 2.03
CA ARG A 244 -15.86 4.90 2.94
C ARG A 244 -17.23 5.39 2.46
N ASN A 245 -17.26 6.33 1.50
CA ASN A 245 -18.49 6.79 0.84
C ASN A 245 -19.14 5.68 -0.01
N TYR A 246 -18.39 4.63 -0.34
CA TYR A 246 -18.83 3.46 -1.10
C TYR A 246 -18.92 2.22 -0.20
N PRO A 247 -19.86 2.14 0.75
CA PRO A 247 -19.92 1.07 1.74
C PRO A 247 -20.12 -0.33 1.13
N ALA A 248 -20.70 -0.41 -0.07
CA ALA A 248 -20.91 -1.67 -0.78
C ALA A 248 -19.58 -2.37 -1.12
N THR A 249 -18.52 -1.59 -1.37
CA THR A 249 -17.25 -2.07 -1.90
C THR A 249 -16.05 -1.70 -1.01
N PHE A 250 -16.17 -0.72 -0.11
CA PHE A 250 -15.06 -0.26 0.75
C PHE A 250 -14.35 -1.40 1.51
N TRP A 251 -15.09 -2.39 1.99
CA TRP A 251 -14.56 -3.49 2.79
C TRP A 251 -13.59 -4.39 2.01
N VAL A 252 -13.67 -4.42 0.67
CA VAL A 252 -12.84 -5.30 -0.18
C VAL A 252 -11.42 -4.77 -0.42
N ASN A 253 -11.15 -3.52 -0.03
CA ASN A 253 -9.80 -2.99 -0.07
C ASN A 253 -8.87 -3.86 0.81
N PRO A 254 -7.57 -3.90 0.51
CA PRO A 254 -6.60 -4.54 1.40
C PRO A 254 -6.68 -3.96 2.81
N GLN A 255 -6.51 -4.79 3.83
CA GLN A 255 -6.64 -4.40 5.23
C GLN A 255 -5.34 -4.72 5.96
N PHE A 256 -4.94 -3.89 6.92
CA PHE A 256 -3.70 -4.07 7.69
C PHE A 256 -3.99 -3.86 9.16
N LYS A 257 -3.60 -4.81 10.01
CA LYS A 257 -3.73 -4.71 11.46
C LYS A 257 -2.46 -4.13 12.06
N ILE A 258 -2.66 -3.21 13.00
CA ILE A 258 -1.63 -2.55 13.77
C ILE A 258 -1.95 -2.75 15.24
N LYS A 259 -0.99 -3.25 16.01
CA LYS A 259 -1.08 -3.50 17.44
C LYS A 259 -0.15 -2.52 18.17
N LEU A 260 -0.75 -1.56 18.84
CA LEU A 260 -0.06 -0.56 19.65
C LEU A 260 0.03 -1.10 21.08
N ASP A 261 1.24 -1.43 21.52
CA ASP A 261 1.49 -2.10 22.81
C ASP A 261 1.95 -1.11 23.90
N GLU A 262 3.04 -0.39 23.65
CA GLU A 262 3.71 0.49 24.61
C GLU A 262 3.47 1.96 24.27
N GLU A 263 2.90 2.73 25.22
CA GLU A 263 2.77 4.18 25.12
C GLU A 263 4.14 4.84 24.95
N ASP A 264 4.17 6.01 24.31
CA ASP A 264 5.40 6.78 24.17
C ASP A 264 5.94 7.15 25.56
N ASP A 265 7.27 7.27 25.69
CA ASP A 265 7.91 7.80 26.91
C ASP A 265 7.19 9.10 27.33
N ASP A 266 6.88 9.28 28.62
CA ASP A 266 6.24 10.50 29.12
C ASP A 266 7.08 11.72 28.73
N ASP A 267 6.61 12.51 27.75
CA ASP A 267 7.23 13.79 27.43
C ASP A 267 6.91 14.76 28.57
N ASP A 268 7.91 15.46 29.11
CA ASP A 268 7.79 16.57 30.08
C ASP A 268 6.90 17.76 29.60
N TYR A 269 6.25 17.61 28.44
CA TYR A 269 5.54 18.64 27.70
C TYR A 269 4.01 18.49 27.73
N GLY A 270 3.46 17.60 28.56
CA GLY A 270 2.01 17.56 28.87
C GLY A 270 1.11 17.08 27.71
N SER A 271 1.64 16.25 26.80
CA SER A 271 0.85 15.65 25.73
C SER A 271 -0.07 14.53 26.26
N GLU A 272 -1.21 14.30 25.61
CA GLU A 272 -2.10 13.18 25.98
C GLU A 272 -1.36 11.84 25.89
N LYS A 273 -1.52 10.94 26.86
CA LYS A 273 -0.88 9.61 26.85
C LYS A 273 -1.37 8.80 25.65
N GLY A 274 -0.44 8.13 24.96
CA GLY A 274 -0.75 7.32 23.78
C GLY A 274 0.49 6.88 23.02
N CYS A 275 0.29 6.09 21.97
CA CYS A 275 1.30 5.59 21.07
C CYS A 275 1.34 6.46 19.80
N THR A 276 2.47 7.09 19.52
CA THR A 276 2.64 7.94 18.34
C THR A 276 3.15 7.11 17.16
N PHE A 277 2.45 7.25 16.03
CA PHE A 277 2.85 6.65 14.78
C PHE A 277 2.51 7.53 13.59
N LEU A 278 3.19 7.27 12.48
CA LEU A 278 3.03 7.92 11.19
C LEU A 278 2.66 6.84 10.18
N LEU A 279 1.48 6.99 9.58
CA LEU A 279 1.03 6.17 8.46
C LEU A 279 1.27 6.92 7.17
N ALA A 280 1.87 6.25 6.20
CA ALA A 280 2.15 6.81 4.88
C ALA A 280 1.74 5.85 3.77
N LEU A 281 0.89 6.32 2.87
CA LEU A 281 0.36 5.58 1.73
C LEU A 281 0.88 6.20 0.43
N MET A 282 1.72 5.46 -0.29
CA MET A 282 2.31 5.90 -1.56
C MET A 282 1.77 5.10 -2.74
N GLN A 283 1.35 5.76 -3.81
CA GLN A 283 1.02 5.11 -5.09
C GLN A 283 2.28 4.91 -5.97
N LYS A 284 2.41 3.74 -6.60
CA LYS A 284 3.58 3.34 -7.37
C LYS A 284 3.43 3.65 -8.86
N ASN A 285 4.59 3.83 -9.52
CA ASN A 285 4.76 3.87 -10.99
C ASN A 285 3.93 4.89 -11.78
N ARG A 286 3.13 5.77 -11.15
CA ARG A 286 2.27 6.74 -11.85
C ARG A 286 3.01 7.72 -12.76
N ARG A 287 4.24 8.10 -12.44
CA ARG A 287 5.06 8.94 -13.32
C ARG A 287 5.32 8.31 -14.68
N LYS A 288 5.41 6.97 -14.75
CA LYS A 288 5.52 6.24 -16.04
C LYS A 288 4.21 6.22 -16.81
N GLU A 289 3.08 6.47 -16.15
CA GLU A 289 1.76 6.51 -16.77
C GLU A 289 1.36 7.90 -17.26
N LYS A 290 2.07 8.96 -16.83
CA LYS A 290 1.91 10.32 -17.40
C LYS A 290 2.07 10.35 -18.91
N ARG A 291 2.91 9.49 -19.50
CA ARG A 291 3.06 9.36 -20.97
C ARG A 291 1.78 8.87 -21.68
N PHE A 292 0.85 8.27 -20.93
CA PHE A 292 -0.46 7.84 -21.40
C PHE A 292 -1.59 8.79 -20.96
N GLY A 293 -1.26 9.97 -20.44
CA GLY A 293 -2.24 10.97 -19.99
C GLY A 293 -2.92 10.65 -18.66
N LYS A 294 -2.42 9.67 -17.89
CA LYS A 294 -2.92 9.36 -16.55
C LYS A 294 -2.10 10.12 -15.50
N ASP A 295 -2.77 10.82 -14.60
CA ASP A 295 -2.14 11.54 -13.50
C ASP A 295 -2.20 10.73 -12.19
N MET A 296 -1.77 11.34 -11.08
CA MET A 296 -1.91 10.79 -9.74
C MET A 296 -3.38 10.58 -9.38
N GLU A 297 -3.70 9.44 -8.77
CA GLU A 297 -5.04 9.18 -8.26
C GLU A 297 -5.23 9.80 -6.89
N THR A 298 -6.48 10.12 -6.56
CA THR A 298 -6.86 10.57 -5.22
C THR A 298 -6.84 9.38 -4.26
N ILE A 299 -5.87 9.36 -3.34
CA ILE A 299 -5.67 8.27 -2.37
C ILE A 299 -5.83 8.76 -0.93
N GLY A 300 -6.09 7.82 -0.02
CA GLY A 300 -6.21 8.07 1.41
C GLY A 300 -6.38 6.78 2.18
N PHE A 301 -6.51 6.88 3.51
CA PHE A 301 -6.70 5.71 4.36
C PHE A 301 -7.61 6.02 5.55
N ALA A 302 -8.22 4.97 6.10
CA ALA A 302 -9.02 5.06 7.32
C ALA A 302 -8.52 4.03 8.35
N VAL A 303 -8.59 4.40 9.63
CA VAL A 303 -8.14 3.58 10.76
C VAL A 303 -9.32 3.32 11.69
N TYR A 304 -9.60 2.04 11.96
CA TYR A 304 -10.68 1.58 12.83
C TYR A 304 -10.11 0.90 14.06
N GLN A 305 -10.74 1.08 15.22
CA GLN A 305 -10.36 0.38 16.43
C GLN A 305 -11.09 -0.97 16.51
N VAL A 306 -10.36 -2.03 16.85
CA VAL A 306 -10.96 -3.34 17.12
C VAL A 306 -11.40 -3.36 18.60
N VAL A 307 -12.65 -3.00 18.86
CA VAL A 307 -13.20 -2.94 20.24
C VAL A 307 -13.52 -4.34 20.77
N SER A 308 -13.99 -5.22 19.90
CA SER A 308 -14.18 -6.64 20.18
C SER A 308 -14.04 -7.40 18.87
N VAL A 309 -13.17 -8.40 18.84
CA VAL A 309 -13.15 -9.36 17.74
C VAL A 309 -14.46 -10.15 17.83
N PRO A 310 -15.31 -10.17 16.79
CA PRO A 310 -16.51 -11.00 16.79
C PRO A 310 -16.13 -12.45 17.19
N PRO A 311 -16.95 -13.19 17.95
CA PRO A 311 -16.59 -14.51 18.47
C PRO A 311 -16.09 -15.48 17.38
N GLN A 312 -16.56 -15.32 16.15
CA GLN A 312 -16.15 -16.10 14.98
C GLN A 312 -14.68 -15.92 14.52
N TYR A 313 -14.01 -14.88 15.01
CA TYR A 313 -12.64 -14.51 14.65
C TYR A 313 -11.68 -14.52 15.85
N GLU A 314 -12.16 -14.89 17.04
CA GLU A 314 -11.35 -14.97 18.26
C GLU A 314 -10.21 -16.01 18.09
N GLY A 315 -8.97 -15.61 18.39
CA GLY A 315 -7.78 -16.45 18.22
C GLY A 315 -7.20 -16.55 16.80
N LYS A 316 -7.78 -15.85 15.79
CA LYS A 316 -7.21 -15.78 14.44
C LYS A 316 -6.42 -14.48 14.26
N PRO A 317 -5.12 -14.53 13.89
CA PRO A 317 -4.26 -13.36 13.89
C PRO A 317 -4.59 -12.36 12.77
N ALA A 318 -5.08 -12.84 11.62
CA ALA A 318 -5.39 -12.03 10.45
C ALA A 318 -6.62 -12.59 9.71
N VAL A 319 -7.74 -11.87 9.73
CA VAL A 319 -8.95 -12.23 8.99
C VAL A 319 -9.50 -11.00 8.30
N HIS A 320 -9.89 -11.13 7.04
CA HIS A 320 -10.45 -10.02 6.29
C HIS A 320 -11.82 -9.61 6.87
N LEU A 321 -11.98 -8.34 7.23
CA LEU A 321 -13.21 -7.85 7.83
C LEU A 321 -14.27 -7.56 6.76
N ASN A 322 -15.49 -8.00 7.01
CA ASN A 322 -16.60 -7.86 6.09
C ASN A 322 -17.26 -6.47 6.15
N ARG A 323 -18.23 -6.27 5.25
CA ARG A 323 -19.02 -5.03 5.15
C ARG A 323 -19.65 -4.60 6.47
N ASP A 324 -20.21 -5.53 7.24
CA ASP A 324 -21.01 -5.23 8.42
C ASP A 324 -20.17 -4.61 9.54
N PHE A 325 -18.89 -4.98 9.63
CA PHE A 325 -17.94 -4.33 10.54
C PHE A 325 -17.81 -2.82 10.25
N PHE A 326 -17.60 -2.43 9.00
CA PHE A 326 -17.41 -1.03 8.62
C PHE A 326 -18.69 -0.20 8.66
N LEU A 327 -19.85 -0.85 8.58
CA LEU A 327 -21.15 -0.20 8.77
C LEU A 327 -21.45 0.07 10.25
N SER A 328 -21.02 -0.82 11.15
CA SER A 328 -21.25 -0.72 12.59
C SER A 328 -20.20 0.11 13.34
N ASN A 329 -18.99 0.23 12.80
CA ASN A 329 -17.88 0.93 13.46
C ASN A 329 -17.53 2.24 12.76
N SER A 330 -17.22 3.27 13.54
CA SER A 330 -16.69 4.54 13.05
C SER A 330 -15.16 4.53 13.01
N SER A 331 -14.57 5.27 12.07
CA SER A 331 -13.12 5.44 11.99
C SER A 331 -12.61 6.22 13.20
N ARG A 332 -11.59 5.70 13.88
CA ARG A 332 -10.92 6.38 15.01
C ARG A 332 -9.93 7.43 14.51
N ALA A 333 -9.27 7.15 13.39
CA ALA A 333 -8.40 8.09 12.68
C ALA A 333 -8.54 7.89 11.17
N ARG A 334 -8.06 8.85 10.38
CA ARG A 334 -8.07 8.80 8.91
C ARG A 334 -7.04 9.78 8.38
N SER A 335 -6.66 9.63 7.12
CA SER A 335 -5.97 10.71 6.41
C SER A 335 -6.82 11.97 6.44
N GLU A 336 -6.20 13.13 6.65
CA GLU A 336 -6.93 14.41 6.78
C GLU A 336 -7.81 14.68 5.56
N GLN A 337 -7.26 14.40 4.38
CA GLN A 337 -7.92 14.54 3.09
C GLN A 337 -7.56 13.36 2.19
N PHE A 338 -8.45 13.08 1.25
CA PHE A 338 -8.15 12.28 0.08
C PHE A 338 -7.58 13.22 -0.97
N ILE A 339 -6.31 13.04 -1.35
CA ILE A 339 -5.59 13.98 -2.21
C ILE A 339 -4.84 13.22 -3.31
N ASN A 340 -4.70 13.86 -4.47
CA ASN A 340 -4.00 13.35 -5.64
C ASN A 340 -2.50 13.61 -5.58
N LEU A 341 -1.87 13.22 -4.47
CA LEU A 341 -0.41 13.26 -4.31
C LEU A 341 0.19 11.86 -4.48
N ARG A 342 1.49 11.81 -4.75
CA ARG A 342 2.24 10.54 -4.82
C ARG A 342 2.17 9.78 -3.50
N GLU A 343 2.29 10.48 -2.38
CA GLU A 343 2.15 9.92 -1.03
C GLU A 343 1.22 10.79 -0.18
N VAL A 344 0.43 10.12 0.65
CA VAL A 344 -0.37 10.73 1.71
C VAL A 344 0.10 10.17 3.04
N SER A 345 0.62 11.04 3.90
CA SER A 345 1.09 10.68 5.23
C SER A 345 0.33 11.47 6.30
N THR A 346 0.09 10.85 7.45
CA THR A 346 -0.55 11.52 8.59
C THR A 346 -0.03 10.95 9.90
N ARG A 347 0.36 11.85 10.80
CA ARG A 347 0.78 11.52 12.17
C ARG A 347 -0.46 11.35 13.04
N HIS A 348 -0.48 10.27 13.81
CA HIS A 348 -1.55 9.96 14.74
C HIS A 348 -0.98 9.57 16.11
N LYS A 349 -1.74 9.90 17.16
CA LYS A 349 -1.51 9.41 18.51
C LYS A 349 -2.77 8.72 18.97
N LEU A 350 -2.69 7.42 19.23
CA LEU A 350 -3.84 6.59 19.64
C LEU A 350 -3.48 5.82 20.92
N PRO A 351 -4.45 5.48 21.77
CA PRO A 351 -4.17 4.66 22.95
C PRO A 351 -3.71 3.25 22.54
N PRO A 352 -3.07 2.50 23.46
CA PRO A 352 -2.74 1.10 23.23
C PRO A 352 -3.97 0.28 22.83
N GLY A 353 -3.81 -0.61 21.85
CA GLY A 353 -4.91 -1.41 21.30
C GLY A 353 -4.64 -1.94 19.89
N GLU A 354 -5.61 -2.68 19.36
CA GLU A 354 -5.58 -3.19 17.99
C GLU A 354 -6.40 -2.29 17.05
N TYR A 355 -5.80 -1.98 15.91
CA TYR A 355 -6.34 -1.07 14.89
C TYR A 355 -6.26 -1.69 13.51
N ILE A 356 -7.21 -1.37 12.64
CA ILE A 356 -7.25 -1.80 11.25
C ILE A 356 -7.13 -0.59 10.35
N VAL A 357 -6.14 -0.61 9.46
CA VAL A 357 -5.89 0.39 8.43
C VAL A 357 -6.41 -0.14 7.11
N VAL A 358 -7.24 0.66 6.45
CA VAL A 358 -7.79 0.37 5.13
C VAL A 358 -7.33 1.47 4.17
N PRO A 359 -6.25 1.25 3.39
CA PRO A 359 -5.85 2.15 2.32
C PRO A 359 -6.77 1.99 1.10
N SER A 360 -7.21 3.09 0.53
CA SER A 360 -8.08 3.09 -0.64
C SER A 360 -7.82 4.28 -1.57
N THR A 361 -8.26 4.14 -2.81
CA THR A 361 -8.55 5.28 -3.69
C THR A 361 -9.85 5.95 -3.25
N PHE A 362 -10.11 7.17 -3.73
CA PHE A 362 -11.37 7.85 -3.48
C PHE A 362 -12.53 7.12 -4.18
N GLU A 363 -12.41 6.96 -5.50
CA GLU A 363 -13.38 6.23 -6.33
C GLU A 363 -13.11 4.73 -6.34
N PRO A 364 -14.15 3.88 -6.44
CA PRO A 364 -13.99 2.45 -6.66
C PRO A 364 -13.49 2.17 -8.08
N ASN A 365 -13.03 0.94 -8.32
CA ASN A 365 -12.58 0.47 -9.64
C ASN A 365 -11.37 1.22 -10.23
N VAL A 366 -10.62 1.95 -9.39
CA VAL A 366 -9.36 2.58 -9.77
C VAL A 366 -8.21 1.61 -9.52
N GLU A 367 -7.43 1.34 -10.56
CA GLU A 367 -6.30 0.41 -10.48
C GLU A 367 -5.00 1.14 -10.16
N SER A 368 -4.34 0.73 -9.09
CA SER A 368 -2.99 1.18 -8.74
C SER A 368 -2.26 0.14 -7.92
N ASP A 369 -0.93 0.22 -7.90
CA ASP A 369 -0.13 -0.42 -6.88
C ASP A 369 0.23 0.61 -5.82
N PHE A 370 0.34 0.18 -4.56
CA PHE A 370 0.68 1.06 -3.45
C PHE A 370 1.70 0.45 -2.50
N VAL A 371 2.25 1.32 -1.65
CA VAL A 371 3.04 0.97 -0.47
C VAL A 371 2.36 1.61 0.72
N LEU A 372 2.06 0.82 1.75
CA LEU A 372 1.71 1.33 3.06
C LEU A 372 2.93 1.21 3.97
N ARG A 373 3.33 2.32 4.58
CA ARG A 373 4.46 2.40 5.50
C ARG A 373 3.97 2.83 6.87
N PHE A 374 4.40 2.12 7.89
CA PHE A 374 4.09 2.39 9.28
C PHE A 374 5.37 2.72 10.03
N PHE A 375 5.44 3.92 10.60
CA PHE A 375 6.56 4.41 11.39
C PHE A 375 6.07 4.67 12.81
N SER A 376 6.61 3.99 13.81
CA SER A 376 6.26 4.21 15.22
C SER A 376 7.47 4.54 16.06
N GLU A 377 7.25 5.29 17.14
CA GLU A 377 8.31 5.64 18.08
C GLU A 377 8.83 4.41 18.83
N ASN A 378 7.90 3.53 19.24
CA ASN A 378 8.16 2.25 19.89
C ASN A 378 7.93 1.08 18.94
N LYS A 379 8.42 -0.11 19.31
CA LYS A 379 8.16 -1.32 18.51
C LYS A 379 6.71 -1.74 18.71
N HIS A 380 6.01 -1.90 17.58
CA HIS A 380 4.62 -2.30 17.54
C HIS A 380 4.45 -3.44 16.54
N GLY A 381 3.49 -4.32 16.79
CA GLY A 381 3.14 -5.39 15.84
C GLY A 381 2.34 -4.82 14.68
N ALA A 382 2.69 -5.15 13.45
CA ALA A 382 1.83 -4.89 12.30
C ALA A 382 1.75 -6.16 11.45
N VAL A 383 0.57 -6.47 10.92
CA VAL A 383 0.31 -7.67 10.11
C VAL A 383 -0.69 -7.33 9.01
N GLU A 384 -0.46 -7.82 7.78
CA GLU A 384 -1.46 -7.73 6.72
C GLU A 384 -2.66 -8.63 7.04
N MET A 385 -3.87 -8.08 6.92
CA MET A 385 -5.10 -8.81 7.18
C MET A 385 -5.58 -9.44 5.87
N ASP A 386 -5.36 -10.73 5.76
CA ASP A 386 -5.81 -11.52 4.64
C ASP A 386 -6.22 -12.91 5.10
N ASP A 387 -7.00 -13.61 4.29
CA ASP A 387 -7.50 -14.93 4.62
C ASP A 387 -6.41 -15.99 4.34
N GLU A 388 -6.23 -16.93 5.27
CA GLU A 388 -5.39 -18.10 5.04
C GLU A 388 -5.99 -18.99 3.95
N ILE A 389 -5.14 -19.48 3.05
CA ILE A 389 -5.55 -20.35 1.95
C ILE A 389 -5.98 -21.70 2.52
N LYS A 390 -7.29 -21.97 2.52
CA LYS A 390 -7.89 -23.23 3.02
C LYS A 390 -9.11 -23.61 2.19
N ALA A 391 -9.30 -24.91 1.99
CA ALA A 391 -10.50 -25.43 1.35
C ALA A 391 -11.16 -26.49 2.23
N ASN A 392 -12.36 -26.17 2.71
CA ASN A 392 -13.22 -27.08 3.45
C ASN A 392 -14.17 -27.76 2.46
N LEU A 393 -13.63 -28.70 1.69
CA LEU A 393 -14.39 -29.41 0.69
C LEU A 393 -15.15 -30.59 1.31
N PRO A 394 -16.42 -30.82 0.93
CA PRO A 394 -17.10 -32.05 1.31
C PRO A 394 -16.34 -33.26 0.76
N THR A 395 -16.30 -34.35 1.53
CA THR A 395 -15.76 -35.62 1.06
C THR A 395 -16.55 -36.06 -0.18
N GLU A 396 -15.87 -36.42 -1.27
CA GLU A 396 -16.57 -37.03 -2.41
C GLU A 396 -17.08 -38.40 -1.98
N GLU A 397 -18.39 -38.51 -1.75
CA GLU A 397 -19.04 -39.81 -1.64
C GLU A 397 -18.93 -40.50 -3.01
N GLN A 398 -18.10 -41.55 -3.07
CA GLN A 398 -18.09 -42.45 -4.21
C GLN A 398 -19.40 -43.24 -4.21
N LEU A 399 -20.41 -42.68 -4.86
CA LEU A 399 -21.69 -43.36 -5.04
C LEU A 399 -21.48 -44.58 -5.92
N SER A 400 -21.86 -45.76 -5.44
CA SER A 400 -22.01 -46.94 -6.29
C SER A 400 -23.20 -46.72 -7.25
N GLU A 401 -23.21 -47.39 -8.40
CA GLU A 401 -24.31 -47.25 -9.36
C GLU A 401 -25.68 -47.50 -8.72
N ASP A 402 -25.77 -48.42 -7.75
CA ASP A 402 -27.00 -48.74 -7.01
C ASP A 402 -27.56 -47.58 -6.18
N GLN A 403 -26.73 -46.61 -5.80
CA GLN A 403 -27.13 -45.45 -5.01
C GLN A 403 -27.62 -44.29 -5.87
N ILE A 404 -27.49 -44.40 -7.19
CA ILE A 404 -27.96 -43.39 -8.14
C ILE A 404 -29.41 -43.68 -8.51
N ASP A 405 -30.27 -42.66 -8.38
CA ASP A 405 -31.69 -42.72 -8.72
C ASP A 405 -31.91 -43.26 -10.14
N ASP A 406 -32.83 -44.21 -10.28
CA ASP A 406 -33.20 -44.81 -11.57
C ASP A 406 -33.72 -43.76 -12.56
N ALA A 407 -34.34 -42.68 -12.07
CA ALA A 407 -34.72 -41.55 -12.91
C ALA A 407 -33.49 -40.86 -13.53
N PHE A 408 -32.40 -40.73 -12.77
CA PHE A 408 -31.15 -40.16 -13.27
C PHE A 408 -30.41 -41.12 -14.21
N LYS A 409 -30.43 -42.44 -13.92
CA LYS A 409 -29.89 -43.46 -14.84
C LYS A 409 -30.59 -43.45 -16.18
N ASN A 410 -31.92 -43.32 -16.18
CA ASN A 410 -32.70 -43.23 -17.41
C ASN A 410 -32.43 -41.93 -18.17
N LEU A 411 -32.26 -40.81 -17.46
CA LEU A 411 -31.82 -39.54 -18.06
C LEU A 411 -30.42 -39.69 -18.68
N PHE A 412 -29.46 -40.27 -17.96
CA PHE A 412 -28.11 -40.52 -18.47
C PHE A 412 -28.14 -41.39 -19.71
N LYS A 413 -28.88 -42.50 -19.73
CA LYS A 413 -29.02 -43.38 -20.92
C LYS A 413 -29.66 -42.69 -22.13
N GLN A 414 -30.50 -41.68 -21.91
CA GLN A 414 -31.07 -40.89 -23.02
C GLN A 414 -30.10 -39.84 -23.57
N LEU A 415 -29.11 -39.46 -22.76
CA LEU A 415 -28.15 -38.39 -23.07
C LEU A 415 -26.80 -38.93 -23.54
N ALA A 416 -26.35 -40.03 -22.95
CA ALA A 416 -25.19 -40.80 -23.34
C ALA A 416 -25.54 -41.60 -24.60
N GLY A 417 -24.64 -41.60 -25.58
CA GLY A 417 -24.84 -42.28 -26.85
C GLY A 417 -24.83 -43.82 -26.72
N ALA A 418 -24.52 -44.48 -27.84
CA ALA A 418 -24.42 -45.94 -27.88
C ALA A 418 -23.27 -46.50 -27.03
N ASP A 419 -22.30 -45.66 -26.66
CA ASP A 419 -21.14 -45.96 -25.84
C ASP A 419 -21.38 -45.82 -24.33
N LEU A 420 -22.55 -45.33 -23.91
CA LEU A 420 -22.89 -45.10 -22.48
C LEU A 420 -21.90 -44.21 -21.73
N GLU A 421 -21.22 -43.33 -22.47
CA GLU A 421 -20.28 -42.33 -21.95
C GLU A 421 -20.71 -40.96 -22.49
N ILE A 422 -20.41 -39.88 -21.75
CA ILE A 422 -20.70 -38.52 -22.20
C ILE A 422 -19.40 -37.85 -22.66
N SER A 423 -19.33 -37.52 -23.95
CA SER A 423 -18.25 -36.73 -24.53
C SER A 423 -18.37 -35.24 -24.20
N VAL A 424 -17.29 -34.48 -24.42
CA VAL A 424 -17.25 -33.02 -24.23
C VAL A 424 -18.37 -32.29 -25.00
N THR A 425 -18.63 -32.71 -26.25
CA THR A 425 -19.67 -32.10 -27.11
C THR A 425 -21.08 -32.43 -26.66
N GLU A 426 -21.29 -33.64 -26.13
CA GLU A 426 -22.57 -34.04 -25.55
C GLU A 426 -22.82 -33.28 -24.25
N LEU A 427 -21.81 -33.19 -23.37
CA LEU A 427 -21.89 -32.42 -22.14
C LEU A 427 -22.28 -30.96 -22.43
N GLN A 428 -21.62 -30.33 -23.40
CA GLN A 428 -21.95 -28.96 -23.82
C GLN A 428 -23.41 -28.83 -24.25
N SER A 429 -23.87 -29.75 -25.11
CA SER A 429 -25.24 -29.74 -25.64
C SER A 429 -26.28 -29.92 -24.53
N ILE A 430 -26.00 -30.83 -23.58
CA ILE A 430 -26.84 -31.11 -22.41
C ILE A 430 -26.94 -29.87 -21.53
N LEU A 431 -25.80 -29.31 -21.13
CA LEU A 431 -25.75 -28.16 -20.22
C LEU A 431 -26.41 -26.93 -20.85
N ASN A 432 -26.16 -26.65 -22.14
CA ASN A 432 -26.76 -25.52 -22.84
C ASN A 432 -28.28 -25.66 -23.04
N ARG A 433 -28.77 -26.88 -23.27
CA ARG A 433 -30.21 -27.14 -23.33
C ARG A 433 -30.90 -26.90 -21.98
N ILE A 434 -30.18 -27.03 -20.88
CA ILE A 434 -30.73 -26.81 -19.53
C ILE A 434 -30.62 -25.34 -19.14
N ILE A 435 -29.47 -24.72 -19.36
CA ILE A 435 -29.27 -23.29 -19.12
C ILE A 435 -30.22 -22.43 -19.94
N SER A 436 -30.52 -22.80 -21.19
CA SER A 436 -31.49 -22.05 -22.01
C SER A 436 -32.90 -22.00 -21.42
N LYS A 437 -33.24 -22.86 -20.44
CA LYS A 437 -34.50 -22.78 -19.68
C LYS A 437 -34.44 -21.75 -18.55
N HIS A 438 -33.25 -21.34 -18.14
CA HIS A 438 -32.97 -20.38 -17.06
C HIS A 438 -32.70 -18.99 -17.64
N LYS A 439 -33.78 -18.26 -17.94
CA LYS A 439 -33.73 -16.89 -18.50
C LYS A 439 -33.20 -15.85 -17.51
N ASP A 440 -33.05 -16.22 -16.25
CA ASP A 440 -32.49 -15.42 -15.17
C ASP A 440 -30.96 -15.27 -15.27
N LEU A 441 -30.27 -16.14 -16.03
CA LEU A 441 -28.82 -16.11 -16.16
C LEU A 441 -28.37 -15.32 -17.38
N ARG A 442 -27.38 -14.43 -17.19
CA ARG A 442 -26.68 -13.72 -18.26
C ARG A 442 -25.52 -14.58 -18.75
N THR A 443 -25.81 -15.55 -19.62
CA THR A 443 -24.78 -16.44 -20.19
C THR A 443 -25.06 -16.75 -21.67
N LYS A 444 -23.99 -17.01 -22.42
CA LYS A 444 -24.05 -17.53 -23.79
C LYS A 444 -24.22 -19.06 -23.83
N GLY A 445 -24.30 -19.69 -22.66
CA GLY A 445 -24.14 -21.13 -22.49
C GLY A 445 -22.67 -21.50 -22.18
N PHE A 446 -22.46 -22.73 -21.74
CA PHE A 446 -21.14 -23.29 -21.52
C PHE A 446 -20.33 -23.38 -22.80
N SER A 447 -19.11 -22.87 -22.73
CA SER A 447 -18.10 -22.99 -23.77
C SER A 447 -17.58 -24.43 -23.87
N LEU A 448 -17.04 -24.77 -25.05
CA LEU A 448 -16.44 -26.09 -25.28
C LEU A 448 -15.16 -26.27 -24.44
N GLU A 449 -14.46 -25.17 -24.13
CA GLU A 449 -13.28 -25.17 -23.27
C GLU A 449 -13.64 -25.46 -21.81
N SER A 450 -14.69 -24.82 -21.29
CA SER A 450 -15.21 -25.13 -19.95
C SER A 450 -15.66 -26.57 -19.84
N CYS A 451 -16.39 -27.09 -20.85
CA CYS A 451 -16.81 -28.49 -20.86
C CYS A 451 -15.62 -29.44 -20.91
N ARG A 452 -14.59 -29.12 -21.73
CA ARG A 452 -13.36 -29.91 -21.79
C ARG A 452 -12.63 -29.90 -20.44
N SER A 453 -12.52 -28.74 -19.80
CA SER A 453 -11.90 -28.64 -18.48
C SER A 453 -12.70 -29.44 -17.45
N MET A 454 -14.04 -29.35 -17.44
CA MET A 454 -14.88 -30.13 -16.53
C MET A 454 -14.74 -31.64 -16.74
N VAL A 455 -14.68 -32.10 -17.99
CA VAL A 455 -14.46 -33.53 -18.28
C VAL A 455 -13.09 -33.95 -17.78
N ASN A 456 -12.02 -33.27 -18.17
CA ASN A 456 -10.65 -33.60 -17.77
C ASN A 456 -10.44 -33.61 -16.24
N LEU A 457 -11.16 -32.73 -15.52
CA LEU A 457 -11.04 -32.63 -14.07
C LEU A 457 -11.82 -33.73 -13.33
N MET A 458 -12.88 -34.28 -13.93
CA MET A 458 -13.74 -35.30 -13.33
C MET A 458 -13.45 -36.73 -13.83
N ASP A 459 -12.79 -36.85 -14.97
CA ASP A 459 -12.36 -38.09 -15.61
C ASP A 459 -11.30 -38.81 -14.75
N LYS A 460 -11.72 -39.85 -14.03
CA LYS A 460 -10.85 -40.65 -13.16
C LYS A 460 -10.23 -41.84 -13.88
N ASP A 461 -10.82 -42.28 -14.99
CA ASP A 461 -10.39 -43.46 -15.75
C ASP A 461 -9.47 -43.12 -16.94
N GLY A 462 -9.34 -41.84 -17.28
CA GLY A 462 -8.46 -41.27 -18.29
C GLY A 462 -8.95 -41.49 -19.73
N ASN A 463 -10.23 -41.79 -19.93
CA ASN A 463 -10.80 -42.08 -21.25
C ASN A 463 -11.21 -40.80 -22.04
N GLY A 464 -11.15 -39.62 -21.41
CA GLY A 464 -11.52 -38.32 -21.98
C GLY A 464 -13.03 -38.09 -22.09
N LYS A 465 -13.84 -38.87 -21.36
CA LYS A 465 -15.30 -38.82 -21.31
C LYS A 465 -15.78 -39.02 -19.87
N LEU A 466 -17.09 -38.96 -19.65
CA LEU A 466 -17.69 -39.13 -18.32
C LEU A 466 -18.60 -40.36 -18.27
N GLY A 467 -18.30 -41.26 -17.35
CA GLY A 467 -19.20 -42.36 -16.96
C GLY A 467 -20.39 -41.88 -16.14
N LEU A 468 -21.31 -42.81 -15.81
CA LEU A 468 -22.54 -42.51 -15.06
C LEU A 468 -22.25 -41.89 -13.68
N THR A 469 -21.30 -42.45 -12.94
CA THR A 469 -20.94 -42.03 -11.59
C THR A 469 -20.28 -40.65 -11.60
N GLU A 470 -19.35 -40.43 -12.53
CA GLU A 470 -18.63 -39.16 -12.71
C GLU A 470 -19.58 -38.05 -13.15
N PHE A 471 -20.45 -38.33 -14.12
CA PHE A 471 -21.46 -37.37 -14.55
C PHE A 471 -22.45 -37.03 -13.43
N ASN A 472 -22.85 -38.00 -12.59
CA ASN A 472 -23.72 -37.73 -11.44
C ASN A 472 -23.05 -36.79 -10.43
N VAL A 473 -21.77 -36.99 -10.13
CA VAL A 473 -20.99 -36.10 -9.25
C VAL A 473 -20.92 -34.70 -9.84
N LEU A 474 -20.51 -34.58 -11.11
CA LEU A 474 -20.45 -33.29 -11.80
C LEU A 474 -21.81 -32.58 -11.81
N TRP A 475 -22.88 -33.32 -12.08
CA TRP A 475 -24.24 -32.79 -12.13
C TRP A 475 -24.70 -32.21 -10.78
N ASN A 476 -24.43 -32.92 -9.69
CA ASN A 476 -24.76 -32.44 -8.35
C ASN A 476 -23.92 -31.21 -7.95
N LYS A 477 -22.64 -31.16 -8.36
CA LYS A 477 -21.80 -29.97 -8.19
C LYS A 477 -22.36 -28.77 -8.95
N ILE A 478 -22.71 -28.92 -10.23
CA ILE A 478 -23.29 -27.84 -11.04
C ILE A 478 -24.60 -27.33 -10.43
N LYS A 479 -25.47 -28.22 -9.93
CA LYS A 479 -26.70 -27.82 -9.23
C LYS A 479 -26.43 -27.03 -7.94
N SER A 480 -25.46 -27.47 -7.15
CA SER A 480 -25.02 -26.76 -5.96
C SER A 480 -24.49 -25.38 -6.32
N TYR A 481 -23.59 -25.30 -7.29
CA TYR A 481 -23.02 -24.04 -7.78
C TYR A 481 -24.08 -23.11 -8.38
N LEU A 482 -25.11 -23.62 -9.05
CA LEU A 482 -26.24 -22.80 -9.51
C LEU A 482 -27.03 -22.20 -8.35
N THR A 483 -27.18 -22.95 -7.24
CA THR A 483 -27.88 -22.46 -6.05
C THR A 483 -27.07 -21.36 -5.37
N ILE A 484 -25.76 -21.57 -5.22
CA ILE A 484 -24.83 -20.56 -4.71
C ILE A 484 -24.86 -19.32 -5.63
N PHE A 485 -24.80 -19.52 -6.94
CA PHE A 485 -24.80 -18.44 -7.91
C PHE A 485 -26.02 -17.52 -7.74
N ARG A 486 -27.21 -18.10 -7.67
CA ARG A 486 -28.46 -17.36 -7.46
C ARG A 486 -28.57 -16.70 -6.10
N GLN A 487 -27.97 -17.29 -5.07
CA GLN A 487 -28.01 -16.73 -3.72
C GLN A 487 -27.16 -15.46 -3.62
N PHE A 488 -26.05 -15.40 -4.36
CA PHE A 488 -25.09 -14.30 -4.31
C PHE A 488 -25.18 -13.32 -5.48
N ASP A 489 -25.98 -13.59 -6.51
CA ASP A 489 -26.43 -12.60 -7.51
C ASP A 489 -27.46 -11.65 -6.87
N MET A 490 -26.95 -10.76 -6.01
CA MET A 490 -27.75 -9.91 -5.12
C MET A 490 -28.48 -8.82 -5.91
N ASP A 491 -27.87 -8.36 -7.00
CA ASP A 491 -28.44 -7.36 -7.90
C ASP A 491 -29.36 -7.98 -8.98
N LYS A 492 -29.43 -9.31 -9.04
CA LYS A 492 -30.20 -10.08 -10.04
C LYS A 492 -29.83 -9.69 -11.46
N SER A 493 -28.56 -9.36 -11.69
CA SER A 493 -28.04 -9.05 -13.01
C SER A 493 -27.91 -10.29 -13.89
N GLY A 494 -28.01 -11.49 -13.30
CA GLY A 494 -27.75 -12.76 -13.96
C GLY A 494 -26.27 -13.04 -14.15
N SER A 495 -25.40 -12.21 -13.55
CA SER A 495 -23.95 -12.32 -13.58
C SER A 495 -23.38 -11.96 -12.21
N MET A 496 -22.21 -12.49 -11.87
CA MET A 496 -21.55 -12.13 -10.63
C MET A 496 -20.57 -11.00 -10.84
N SER A 497 -20.71 -9.94 -10.05
CA SER A 497 -19.59 -9.05 -9.79
C SER A 497 -18.50 -9.82 -9.04
N ALA A 498 -17.27 -9.34 -9.14
CA ALA A 498 -16.18 -9.94 -8.38
C ALA A 498 -16.35 -9.87 -6.84
N TYR A 499 -17.14 -8.93 -6.36
CA TYR A 499 -17.48 -8.83 -4.94
C TYR A 499 -18.37 -10.00 -4.50
N GLU A 500 -19.35 -10.34 -5.34
CA GLU A 500 -20.21 -11.50 -5.14
C GLU A 500 -19.41 -12.80 -5.31
N MET A 501 -18.47 -12.84 -6.25
CA MET A 501 -17.55 -13.96 -6.42
C MET A 501 -16.75 -14.26 -5.15
N ARG A 502 -16.21 -13.23 -4.46
CA ARG A 502 -15.48 -13.45 -3.20
C ARG A 502 -16.35 -14.15 -2.16
N MET A 503 -17.57 -13.68 -1.97
CA MET A 503 -18.50 -14.28 -1.00
C MET A 503 -18.97 -15.67 -1.43
N ALA A 504 -19.23 -15.87 -2.73
CA ALA A 504 -19.67 -17.15 -3.28
C ALA A 504 -18.58 -18.23 -3.15
N VAL A 505 -17.31 -17.88 -3.40
CA VAL A 505 -16.17 -18.77 -3.23
C VAL A 505 -15.99 -19.16 -1.75
N GLU A 506 -16.15 -18.21 -0.83
CA GLU A 506 -16.10 -18.51 0.61
C GLU A 506 -17.25 -19.43 1.05
N PHE A 507 -18.46 -19.17 0.56
CA PHE A 507 -19.63 -20.03 0.84
C PHE A 507 -19.49 -21.42 0.24
N ALA A 508 -18.83 -21.55 -0.92
CA ALA A 508 -18.49 -22.83 -1.52
C ALA A 508 -17.41 -23.62 -0.73
N GLY A 509 -16.84 -23.03 0.32
CA GLY A 509 -15.89 -23.68 1.23
C GLY A 509 -14.43 -23.29 1.01
N PHE A 510 -14.14 -22.32 0.13
CA PHE A 510 -12.78 -21.89 -0.17
C PHE A 510 -12.47 -20.54 0.49
N LYS A 511 -11.49 -20.54 1.40
CA LYS A 511 -10.87 -19.31 1.92
C LYS A 511 -9.60 -19.05 1.12
N LEU A 512 -9.55 -17.91 0.43
CA LEU A 512 -8.43 -17.53 -0.43
C LEU A 512 -7.94 -16.14 -0.05
N ASN A 513 -6.64 -15.90 -0.24
CA ASN A 513 -6.06 -14.58 -0.03
C ASN A 513 -6.44 -13.60 -1.16
N ASN A 514 -6.18 -12.31 -0.94
CA ASN A 514 -6.45 -11.23 -1.91
C ASN A 514 -5.78 -11.48 -3.26
N GLY A 515 -4.53 -11.97 -3.26
CA GLY A 515 -3.78 -12.26 -4.47
C GLY A 515 -4.45 -13.32 -5.35
N LEU A 516 -4.96 -14.39 -4.76
CA LEU A 516 -5.72 -15.41 -5.49
C LEU A 516 -7.06 -14.86 -5.99
N HIS A 517 -7.78 -14.08 -5.19
CA HIS A 517 -9.01 -13.43 -5.66
C HIS A 517 -8.76 -12.53 -6.88
N GLN A 518 -7.67 -11.76 -6.89
CA GLN A 518 -7.27 -10.96 -8.05
C GLN A 518 -7.02 -11.84 -9.30
N LEU A 519 -6.33 -12.98 -9.14
CA LEU A 519 -6.07 -13.92 -10.24
C LEU A 519 -7.35 -14.55 -10.78
N LEU A 520 -8.28 -14.93 -9.89
CA LEU A 520 -9.56 -15.50 -10.30
C LEU A 520 -10.36 -14.50 -11.16
N VAL A 521 -10.46 -13.26 -10.70
CA VAL A 521 -11.15 -12.21 -11.48
C VAL A 521 -10.44 -11.95 -12.79
N THR A 522 -9.10 -11.82 -12.78
CA THR A 522 -8.33 -11.53 -14.00
C THR A 522 -8.50 -12.61 -15.07
N ARG A 523 -8.67 -13.87 -14.66
CA ARG A 523 -8.81 -15.01 -15.58
C ARG A 523 -10.25 -15.26 -16.03
N TYR A 524 -11.22 -15.13 -15.13
CA TYR A 524 -12.59 -15.62 -15.34
C TYR A 524 -13.62 -14.50 -15.50
N ALA A 525 -13.27 -13.24 -15.24
CA ALA A 525 -14.19 -12.13 -15.48
C ALA A 525 -14.14 -11.69 -16.95
N GLU A 526 -15.31 -11.35 -17.49
CA GLU A 526 -15.45 -10.74 -18.81
C GLU A 526 -14.92 -9.29 -18.82
N PRO A 527 -14.79 -8.63 -19.99
CA PRO A 527 -14.27 -7.25 -20.06
C PRO A 527 -15.05 -6.21 -19.25
N ASP A 528 -16.32 -6.49 -18.94
CA ASP A 528 -17.16 -5.66 -18.07
C ASP A 528 -17.03 -6.01 -16.58
N LEU A 529 -16.13 -6.94 -16.22
CA LEU A 529 -15.87 -7.49 -14.89
C LEU A 529 -17.01 -8.33 -14.31
N ALA A 530 -17.96 -8.70 -15.15
CA ALA A 530 -18.98 -9.67 -14.80
C ALA A 530 -18.43 -11.09 -15.00
N ILE A 531 -18.71 -11.99 -14.07
CA ILE A 531 -18.42 -13.41 -14.16
C ILE A 531 -19.75 -14.10 -14.43
N ASP A 532 -19.87 -14.71 -15.59
CA ASP A 532 -21.07 -15.47 -15.93
C ASP A 532 -21.06 -16.87 -15.28
N PHE A 533 -22.18 -17.57 -15.37
CA PHE A 533 -22.32 -18.88 -14.72
C PHE A 533 -21.36 -19.94 -15.28
N ASP A 534 -20.99 -19.84 -16.57
CA ASP A 534 -20.00 -20.73 -17.20
C ASP A 534 -18.63 -20.55 -16.53
N ASN A 535 -18.11 -19.33 -16.55
CA ASN A 535 -16.81 -19.01 -15.96
C ASN A 535 -16.77 -19.27 -14.45
N PHE A 536 -17.87 -19.00 -13.74
CA PHE A 536 -18.01 -19.32 -12.31
C PHE A 536 -17.87 -20.81 -12.03
N THR A 537 -18.60 -21.64 -12.78
CA THR A 537 -18.60 -23.10 -12.63
C THR A 537 -17.23 -23.68 -12.96
N CYS A 538 -16.63 -23.25 -14.07
CA CYS A 538 -15.30 -23.67 -14.50
C CYS A 538 -14.23 -23.30 -13.45
N CYS A 539 -14.32 -22.09 -12.89
CA CYS A 539 -13.44 -21.62 -11.83
C CYS A 539 -13.52 -22.51 -10.58
N LEU A 540 -14.71 -22.78 -10.05
CA LEU A 540 -14.87 -23.57 -8.84
C LEU A 540 -14.43 -25.03 -9.02
N ILE A 541 -14.75 -25.66 -10.16
CA ILE A 541 -14.33 -27.04 -10.43
C ILE A 541 -12.80 -27.13 -10.55
N ARG A 542 -12.18 -26.17 -11.23
CA ARG A 542 -10.71 -26.10 -11.34
C ARG A 542 -10.07 -25.86 -9.98
N LEU A 543 -10.60 -24.93 -9.20
CA LEU A 543 -10.11 -24.62 -7.86
C LEU A 543 -10.21 -25.85 -6.93
N GLU A 544 -11.37 -26.52 -6.93
CA GLU A 544 -11.61 -27.74 -6.16
C GLU A 544 -10.59 -28.82 -6.49
N THR A 545 -10.38 -29.08 -7.78
CA THR A 545 -9.49 -30.15 -8.23
C THR A 545 -8.04 -29.85 -7.87
N MET A 546 -7.61 -28.60 -7.99
CA MET A 546 -6.26 -28.18 -7.58
C MET A 546 -6.05 -28.36 -6.07
N PHE A 547 -7.05 -28.03 -5.24
CA PHE A 547 -6.98 -28.27 -3.80
C PHE A 547 -6.93 -29.77 -3.46
N ARG A 548 -7.78 -30.59 -4.07
CA ARG A 548 -7.78 -32.04 -3.85
C ARG A 548 -6.48 -32.67 -4.28
N PHE A 549 -5.93 -32.25 -5.42
CA PHE A 549 -4.64 -32.74 -5.91
C PHE A 549 -3.51 -32.38 -4.94
N PHE A 550 -3.45 -31.12 -4.49
CA PHE A 550 -2.48 -30.67 -3.50
C PHE A 550 -2.58 -31.51 -2.21
N GLN A 551 -3.79 -31.67 -1.66
CA GLN A 551 -4.05 -32.44 -0.44
C GLN A 551 -3.69 -33.93 -0.59
N ASN A 552 -3.85 -34.51 -1.78
CA ASN A 552 -3.49 -35.91 -2.04
C ASN A 552 -1.98 -36.13 -2.13
N MET A 553 -1.22 -35.12 -2.58
CA MET A 553 0.25 -35.19 -2.69
C MET A 553 0.97 -34.75 -1.42
N ASP A 554 0.39 -33.82 -0.66
CA ASP A 554 0.90 -33.34 0.63
C ASP A 554 0.56 -34.36 1.75
N SER A 555 1.22 -35.51 1.70
CA SER A 555 0.98 -36.62 2.63
C SER A 555 1.41 -36.33 4.08
N ASP A 556 2.38 -35.43 4.26
CA ASP A 556 2.94 -34.98 5.54
C ASP A 556 2.31 -33.69 6.08
N LYS A 557 1.46 -33.03 5.28
CA LYS A 557 0.72 -31.81 5.66
C LYS A 557 1.65 -30.66 6.07
N ASP A 558 2.82 -30.60 5.45
CA ASP A 558 3.79 -29.54 5.70
C ASP A 558 3.51 -28.29 4.84
N GLY A 559 2.56 -28.39 3.90
CA GLY A 559 2.17 -27.32 3.00
C GLY A 559 3.11 -27.14 1.81
N VAL A 560 3.98 -28.11 1.52
CA VAL A 560 4.95 -28.08 0.43
C VAL A 560 4.89 -29.39 -0.38
N ILE A 561 4.73 -29.27 -1.69
CA ILE A 561 4.76 -30.43 -2.60
C ILE A 561 5.92 -30.33 -3.59
N ASN A 562 6.63 -31.43 -3.80
CA ASN A 562 7.79 -31.50 -4.69
C ASN A 562 7.42 -32.15 -6.02
N PHE A 563 7.73 -31.45 -7.13
CA PHE A 563 7.50 -31.94 -8.47
C PHE A 563 8.80 -32.11 -9.26
N ASN A 564 8.86 -33.14 -10.08
CA ASN A 564 9.76 -33.14 -11.22
C ASN A 564 9.09 -32.45 -12.43
N LEU A 565 9.87 -32.11 -13.45
CA LEU A 565 9.37 -31.40 -14.63
C LEU A 565 8.23 -32.14 -15.33
N PHE A 566 8.29 -33.48 -15.38
CA PHE A 566 7.27 -34.29 -16.04
C PHE A 566 5.94 -34.22 -15.31
N THR A 567 5.93 -34.39 -13.98
CA THR A 567 4.73 -34.28 -13.15
C THR A 567 4.15 -32.86 -13.20
N TRP A 568 4.99 -31.83 -13.22
CA TRP A 568 4.54 -30.44 -13.38
C TRP A 568 3.86 -30.20 -14.74
N LEU A 569 4.45 -30.69 -15.83
CA LEU A 569 3.86 -30.57 -17.17
C LEU A 569 2.58 -31.39 -17.31
N GLN A 570 2.55 -32.60 -16.77
CA GLN A 570 1.34 -33.43 -16.75
C GLN A 570 0.21 -32.70 -16.02
N MET A 571 0.49 -32.09 -14.87
CA MET A 571 -0.51 -31.36 -14.11
C MET A 571 -0.98 -30.07 -14.82
N THR A 572 -0.06 -29.27 -15.34
CA THR A 572 -0.42 -27.95 -15.90
C THR A 572 -1.07 -28.02 -17.27
N MET A 573 -0.82 -29.08 -18.04
CA MET A 573 -1.34 -29.25 -19.39
C MET A 573 -2.59 -30.13 -19.47
N PHE A 574 -2.76 -31.10 -18.57
CA PHE A 574 -3.93 -31.99 -18.60
C PHE A 574 -5.04 -31.59 -17.61
N ALA A 575 -4.74 -30.83 -16.54
CA ALA A 575 -5.74 -30.37 -15.56
C ALA A 575 -6.34 -28.98 -15.85
#